data_AF-A0A660M6M3-F1
#
_entry.id   AF-A0A660M6M3-F1
#
_cell.length_a   1.000
_cell.length_b   1.000
_cell.length_c   1.000
_cell.angle_alpha   90.00
_cell.angle_beta   90.00
_cell.angle_gamma   90.00
#
_symmetry.space_group_name_H-M   'P 1'
#
loop_
_entity.id
_entity.type
_entity.pdbx_description
1 polymer ?
#
loop_
_entity_poly.entity_id
_entity_poly.type
_entity_poly.pdbx_seq_one_letter_code
_entity_poly.pdbx_strand_id
1 'polypeptide(L)'
;PGGAFYNPTNTAVPDLYQLSYAAHVGYIGWMPDVSHPIMAGTTGKSRYLEAIRLGKAVSLRDGSPITIQCEAKTAGQWLPSVTLSPSQPCGTTGQRKALEALKLSLSPADAARYDIYYNTHLSWVGWQGWKKNGEVAGDRPSSHVEAVMIKLVEKNE
;
A
#
# COMPACT_ATOMS: atom_id res chain seq x y z
N PRO A 1 22.01 -7.18 5.10
CA PRO A 1 21.81 -5.74 5.40
C PRO A 1 20.49 -5.23 4.80
N GLY A 2 19.49 -4.98 5.64
CA GLY A 2 18.16 -4.56 5.17
C GLY A 2 17.11 -4.51 6.28
N GLY A 3 17.35 -3.68 7.30
CA GLY A 3 16.32 -3.02 8.11
C GLY A 3 15.19 -3.86 8.71
N ALA A 4 15.51 -4.80 9.60
CA ALA A 4 14.58 -5.15 10.68
C ALA A 4 14.56 -3.97 11.66
N PHE A 5 13.47 -3.21 11.70
CA PHE A 5 13.34 -2.15 12.69
C PHE A 5 13.03 -2.75 14.05
N TYR A 6 13.95 -2.48 14.96
CA TYR A 6 14.03 -2.86 16.35
C TYR A 6 12.94 -2.14 17.16
N ASN A 7 12.08 -2.89 17.85
CA ASN A 7 11.33 -2.41 18.99
C ASN A 7 12.03 -2.97 20.25
N PRO A 8 12.58 -2.15 21.16
CA PRO A 8 13.47 -2.60 22.23
C PRO A 8 12.86 -3.58 23.25
N THR A 9 11.56 -3.89 23.17
CA THR A 9 10.88 -4.82 24.09
C THR A 9 10.52 -6.17 23.51
N ASN A 10 10.77 -6.45 22.21
CA ASN A 10 10.40 -7.72 21.56
C ASN A 10 8.95 -8.19 21.83
N THR A 11 8.05 -7.26 22.14
CA THR A 11 6.62 -7.54 22.22
C THR A 11 6.12 -7.55 20.79
N ALA A 12 5.49 -8.65 20.36
CA ALA A 12 4.67 -8.63 19.17
C ALA A 12 3.73 -7.43 19.28
N VAL A 13 3.95 -6.41 18.46
CA VAL A 13 2.99 -5.32 18.32
C VAL A 13 1.72 -6.05 17.89
N PRO A 14 0.61 -6.01 18.66
CA PRO A 14 -0.62 -6.63 18.22
C PRO A 14 -0.97 -6.13 16.81
N ASP A 15 -1.83 -6.81 16.05
CA ASP A 15 -2.51 -6.18 14.91
C ASP A 15 -3.34 -4.99 15.45
N LEU A 16 -2.65 -3.87 15.72
CA LEU A 16 -3.15 -2.72 16.47
C LEU A 16 -4.19 -1.96 15.67
N TYR A 17 -4.12 -2.13 14.35
CA TYR A 17 -4.95 -1.49 13.36
C TYR A 17 -5.47 -2.61 12.49
N GLN A 18 -6.79 -2.72 12.34
CA GLN A 18 -7.40 -3.73 11.48
C GLN A 18 -7.17 -3.41 9.98
N LEU A 19 -5.93 -3.10 9.59
CA LEU A 19 -5.51 -2.79 8.24
C LEU A 19 -5.37 -4.10 7.47
N SER A 20 -6.37 -4.34 6.62
CA SER A 20 -6.35 -5.37 5.60
C SER A 20 -6.45 -4.72 4.24
N TYR A 21 -5.79 -5.29 3.23
CA TYR A 21 -5.77 -4.76 1.87
C TYR A 21 -5.61 -5.88 0.86
N ALA A 22 -5.97 -5.61 -0.38
CA ALA A 22 -5.80 -6.50 -1.51
C ALA A 22 -5.23 -5.77 -2.71
N ALA A 23 -4.67 -6.55 -3.62
CA ALA A 23 -4.20 -6.09 -4.91
C ALA A 23 -5.02 -6.77 -6.03
N HIS A 24 -5.34 -5.99 -7.06
CA HIS A 24 -5.90 -6.51 -8.31
C HIS A 24 -4.75 -6.82 -9.26
N VAL A 25 -4.51 -8.09 -9.53
CA VAL A 25 -3.42 -8.53 -10.43
C VAL A 25 -3.94 -8.69 -11.85
N GLY A 26 -3.21 -8.14 -12.82
CA GLY A 26 -3.56 -8.23 -14.23
C GLY A 26 -3.80 -9.67 -14.69
N TYR A 27 -4.92 -9.89 -15.39
CA TYR A 27 -5.38 -11.19 -15.88
C TYR A 27 -5.70 -12.24 -14.79
N ILE A 28 -5.76 -11.85 -13.51
CA ILE A 28 -6.16 -12.73 -12.39
C ILE A 28 -7.38 -12.15 -11.70
N GLY A 29 -7.37 -10.85 -11.40
CA GLY A 29 -8.40 -10.19 -10.60
C GLY A 29 -7.93 -9.84 -9.20
N TRP A 30 -8.88 -9.59 -8.32
CA TRP A 30 -8.61 -9.37 -6.89
C TRP A 30 -8.06 -10.64 -6.25
N MET A 31 -6.89 -10.52 -5.61
CA MET A 31 -6.36 -11.54 -4.71
C MET A 31 -7.05 -11.46 -3.34
N PRO A 32 -6.98 -12.52 -2.50
CA PRO A 32 -7.47 -12.48 -1.14
C PRO A 32 -6.90 -11.30 -0.34
N ASP A 33 -7.70 -10.74 0.55
CA ASP A 33 -7.25 -9.69 1.45
C ASP A 33 -6.15 -10.23 2.38
N VAL A 34 -5.12 -9.42 2.60
CA VAL A 34 -4.00 -9.72 3.50
C VAL A 34 -3.94 -8.69 4.61
N SER A 35 -3.46 -9.08 5.79
CA SER A 35 -3.19 -8.15 6.90
C SER A 35 -1.83 -7.50 6.75
N HIS A 36 -1.62 -6.36 7.42
CA HIS A 36 -0.29 -5.75 7.48
C HIS A 36 0.75 -6.68 8.15
N PRO A 37 2.04 -6.64 7.77
CA PRO A 37 2.65 -6.07 6.57
C PRO A 37 2.77 -7.11 5.45
N ILE A 38 1.81 -8.05 5.33
CA ILE A 38 1.90 -9.17 4.40
C ILE A 38 1.81 -8.66 2.95
N MET A 39 2.62 -9.23 2.06
CA MET A 39 2.64 -8.88 0.65
C MET A 39 1.29 -9.14 -0.03
N ALA A 40 0.76 -8.14 -0.74
CA ALA A 40 -0.33 -8.28 -1.70
C ALA A 40 0.22 -8.21 -3.14
N GLY A 41 -0.17 -9.15 -4.00
CA GLY A 41 0.32 -9.26 -5.37
C GLY A 41 1.21 -10.49 -5.60
N THR A 42 2.10 -10.40 -6.59
CA THR A 42 3.03 -11.48 -6.92
C THR A 42 4.43 -10.92 -7.14
N THR A 43 5.46 -11.76 -7.01
CA THR A 43 6.83 -11.40 -7.36
C THR A 43 7.40 -12.42 -8.33
N GLY A 44 8.22 -11.97 -9.29
CA GLY A 44 8.94 -12.87 -10.20
C GLY A 44 8.06 -13.63 -11.20
N LYS A 45 6.80 -13.22 -11.36
CA LYS A 45 5.83 -13.83 -12.30
C LYS A 45 5.50 -12.94 -13.50
N SER A 46 6.15 -11.77 -13.62
CA SER A 46 5.90 -10.78 -14.66
C SER A 46 4.43 -10.34 -14.74
N ARG A 47 3.78 -10.23 -13.58
CA ARG A 47 2.37 -9.81 -13.45
C ARG A 47 2.31 -8.48 -12.72
N TYR A 48 1.72 -7.48 -13.37
CA TYR A 48 1.50 -6.15 -12.79
C TYR A 48 0.26 -6.12 -11.91
N LEU A 49 0.29 -5.23 -10.92
CA LEU A 49 -0.90 -4.75 -10.25
C LEU A 49 -1.60 -3.73 -11.14
N GLU A 50 -2.93 -3.77 -11.18
CA GLU A 50 -3.75 -2.71 -11.80
C GLU A 50 -4.31 -1.75 -10.74
N ALA A 51 -4.59 -2.26 -9.54
CA ALA A 51 -5.11 -1.48 -8.43
C ALA A 51 -4.82 -2.11 -7.07
N ILE A 52 -5.00 -1.31 -6.01
CA ILE A 52 -5.08 -1.76 -4.61
C ILE A 52 -6.39 -1.28 -3.97
N ARG A 53 -6.85 -1.97 -2.93
CA ARG A 53 -7.99 -1.55 -2.09
C ARG A 53 -7.77 -1.94 -0.64
N LEU A 54 -8.55 -1.36 0.26
CA LEU A 54 -8.70 -1.89 1.61
C LEU A 54 -9.66 -3.08 1.63
N GLY A 55 -9.43 -4.07 2.49
CA GLY A 55 -10.38 -5.16 2.72
C GLY A 55 -11.61 -4.70 3.51
N LYS A 56 -11.40 -3.76 4.44
CA LYS A 56 -12.45 -3.09 5.24
C LYS A 56 -11.98 -1.70 5.69
N ALA A 57 -12.90 -0.90 6.22
CA ALA A 57 -12.55 0.36 6.85
C ALA A 57 -11.53 0.15 7.99
N VAL A 58 -10.57 1.06 8.09
CA VAL A 58 -9.53 1.02 9.13
C VAL A 58 -10.04 1.82 10.33
N SER A 59 -10.00 1.19 11.49
CA SER A 59 -10.30 1.83 12.78
C SER A 59 -9.10 1.72 13.71
N LEU A 60 -8.86 2.79 14.45
CA LEU A 60 -7.96 2.84 15.59
C LEU A 60 -8.52 2.01 16.76
N ARG A 61 -7.68 1.82 17.78
CA ARG A 61 -8.05 1.13 19.03
C ARG A 61 -9.26 1.76 19.74
N ASP A 62 -9.39 3.08 19.66
CA ASP A 62 -10.50 3.84 20.24
C ASP A 62 -11.77 3.82 19.37
N GLY A 63 -11.74 3.13 18.23
CA GLY A 63 -12.83 3.05 17.27
C GLY A 63 -12.85 4.19 16.25
N SER A 64 -11.98 5.19 16.37
CA SER A 64 -11.91 6.31 15.44
C SER A 64 -11.50 5.83 14.04
N PRO A 65 -12.16 6.29 12.96
CA PRO A 65 -11.82 5.88 11.61
C PRO A 65 -10.51 6.53 11.15
N ILE A 66 -9.74 5.82 10.32
CA ILE A 66 -8.57 6.38 9.65
C ILE A 66 -8.86 6.50 8.17
N THR A 67 -8.58 7.68 7.63
CA THR A 67 -8.76 7.94 6.20
C THR A 67 -7.41 7.86 5.49
N ILE A 68 -7.30 6.92 4.55
CA ILE A 68 -6.12 6.78 3.69
C ILE A 68 -6.46 7.34 2.31
N GLN A 69 -5.76 8.39 1.89
CA GLN A 69 -5.78 8.86 0.52
C GLN A 69 -4.75 8.08 -0.30
N CYS A 70 -5.09 7.80 -1.56
CA CYS A 70 -4.21 7.14 -2.49
C CYS A 70 -4.19 7.85 -3.84
N GLU A 71 -2.98 8.04 -4.37
CA GLU A 71 -2.74 8.44 -5.74
C GLU A 71 -2.01 7.30 -6.46
N ALA A 72 -2.48 6.95 -7.65
CA ALA A 72 -1.86 5.94 -8.49
C ALA A 72 -1.35 6.58 -9.79
N LYS A 73 -0.18 6.14 -10.24
CA LYS A 73 0.34 6.47 -11.58
C LYS A 73 0.15 5.27 -12.49
N THR A 74 -0.40 5.50 -13.67
CA THR A 74 -0.60 4.48 -14.70
C THR A 74 -0.49 5.08 -16.09
N ALA A 75 0.15 4.38 -17.02
CA ALA A 75 0.42 4.86 -18.37
C ALA A 75 1.07 6.27 -18.39
N GLY A 76 2.03 6.50 -17.50
CA GLY A 76 2.77 7.75 -17.36
C GLY A 76 2.01 8.89 -16.68
N GLN A 77 0.74 8.71 -16.27
CA GLN A 77 -0.11 9.78 -15.74
C GLN A 77 -0.59 9.46 -14.32
N TRP A 78 -0.60 10.48 -13.45
CA TRP A 78 -1.24 10.38 -12.14
C TRP A 78 -2.74 10.48 -12.29
N LEU A 79 -3.46 9.53 -11.70
CA LEU A 79 -4.92 9.57 -11.58
C LEU A 79 -5.34 10.55 -10.47
N PRO A 80 -6.60 11.01 -10.47
CA PRO A 80 -7.15 11.75 -9.34
C PRO A 80 -7.01 10.98 -8.03
N SER A 81 -6.72 11.72 -6.94
CA SER A 81 -6.62 11.13 -5.60
C SER A 81 -7.96 10.53 -5.16
N VAL A 82 -7.90 9.37 -4.51
CA VAL A 82 -9.08 8.67 -3.98
C VAL A 82 -8.91 8.35 -2.51
N THR A 83 -10.02 8.40 -1.77
CA THR A 83 -10.09 7.82 -0.44
C THR A 83 -10.22 6.30 -0.57
N LEU A 84 -9.19 5.58 -0.14
CA LEU A 84 -9.09 4.14 -0.32
C LEU A 84 -10.15 3.42 0.54
N SER A 85 -10.92 2.53 -0.07
CA SER A 85 -11.95 1.76 0.63
C SER A 85 -12.20 0.41 -0.08
N PRO A 86 -13.03 -0.50 0.47
CA PRO A 86 -13.36 -1.76 -0.19
C PRO A 86 -14.05 -1.61 -1.55
N SER A 87 -14.77 -0.50 -1.76
CA SER A 87 -15.51 -0.19 -2.99
C SER A 87 -14.82 0.88 -3.85
N GLN A 88 -13.81 1.58 -3.32
CA GLN A 88 -13.05 2.62 -4.03
C GLN A 88 -11.57 2.22 -4.10
N PRO A 89 -11.16 1.47 -5.14
CA PRO A 89 -9.77 1.10 -5.34
C PRO A 89 -8.93 2.25 -5.87
N CYS A 90 -7.62 2.17 -5.67
CA CYS A 90 -6.64 3.09 -6.22
C CYS A 90 -5.90 2.44 -7.38
N GLY A 91 -6.02 3.04 -8.57
CA GLY A 91 -5.60 2.44 -9.84
C GLY A 91 -6.81 2.14 -10.73
N THR A 92 -6.69 1.15 -11.59
CA THR A 92 -7.79 0.69 -12.47
C THR A 92 -8.04 -0.79 -12.29
N THR A 93 -9.20 -1.30 -12.69
CA THR A 93 -9.48 -2.75 -12.65
C THR A 93 -9.96 -3.20 -14.03
N GLY A 94 -9.40 -4.30 -14.53
CA GLY A 94 -9.80 -4.89 -15.81
C GLY A 94 -9.42 -4.08 -17.06
N GLN A 95 -8.66 -3.00 -16.92
CA GLN A 95 -8.26 -2.14 -18.04
C GLN A 95 -6.91 -2.53 -18.66
N ARG A 96 -6.23 -3.53 -18.09
CA ARG A 96 -4.88 -3.98 -18.45
C ARG A 96 -3.84 -2.87 -18.36
N LYS A 97 -4.04 -1.94 -17.44
CA LYS A 97 -3.13 -0.82 -17.20
C LYS A 97 -2.36 -1.07 -15.92
N ALA A 98 -1.05 -1.23 -16.06
CA ALA A 98 -0.17 -1.45 -14.93
C ALA A 98 -0.10 -0.22 -14.02
N LEU A 99 0.00 -0.46 -12.71
CA LEU A 99 0.48 0.52 -11.75
C LEU A 99 1.97 0.72 -11.97
N GLU A 100 2.37 1.98 -12.13
CA GLU A 100 3.77 2.39 -12.23
C GLU A 100 4.26 2.94 -10.88
N ALA A 101 3.37 3.61 -10.15
CA ALA A 101 3.68 4.20 -8.85
C ALA A 101 2.45 4.35 -7.97
N LEU A 102 2.68 4.49 -6.66
CA LEU A 102 1.68 4.75 -5.65
C LEU A 102 2.17 5.84 -4.69
N LYS A 103 1.24 6.64 -4.18
CA LYS A 103 1.40 7.44 -2.96
C LYS A 103 0.26 7.11 -2.03
N LEU A 104 0.56 6.92 -0.75
CA LEU A 104 -0.44 6.83 0.31
C LEU A 104 -0.17 7.92 1.34
N SER A 105 -1.23 8.62 1.74
CA SER A 105 -1.18 9.63 2.79
C SER A 105 -2.39 9.49 3.71
N LEU A 106 -2.25 9.98 4.94
CA LEU A 106 -3.33 10.03 5.92
C LEU A 106 -3.98 11.42 5.90
N SER A 107 -5.18 11.54 6.49
CA SER A 107 -5.74 12.86 6.79
C SER A 107 -4.79 13.66 7.70
N PRO A 108 -4.81 15.01 7.70
CA PRO A 108 -3.92 15.79 8.57
C PRO A 108 -4.04 15.45 10.06
N ALA A 109 -5.24 15.13 10.54
CA ALA A 109 -5.48 14.74 11.92
C ALA A 109 -4.85 13.38 12.25
N ASP A 110 -5.01 12.39 11.36
CA ASP A 110 -4.42 11.06 11.51
C ASP A 110 -2.90 11.12 11.37
N ALA A 111 -2.39 11.91 10.42
CA ALA A 111 -0.96 12.11 10.16
C ALA A 111 -0.22 12.77 11.33
N ALA A 112 -0.93 13.45 12.25
CA ALA A 112 -0.32 13.98 13.47
C ALA A 112 0.13 12.87 14.43
N ARG A 113 -0.57 11.72 14.42
CA ARG A 113 -0.37 10.62 15.36
C ARG A 113 0.17 9.35 14.72
N TYR A 114 -0.01 9.19 13.41
CA TYR A 114 0.35 7.98 12.68
C TYR A 114 1.16 8.29 11.42
N ASP A 115 1.97 7.32 11.03
CA ASP A 115 2.63 7.25 9.74
C ASP A 115 2.07 6.05 8.96
N ILE A 116 1.75 6.27 7.67
CA ILE A 116 1.47 5.17 6.74
C ILE A 116 2.73 4.85 5.95
N TYR A 117 3.21 3.62 6.05
CA TYR A 117 4.35 3.11 5.30
C TYR A 117 3.90 2.13 4.23
N TYR A 118 4.55 2.18 3.08
CA TYR A 118 4.30 1.28 1.96
C TYR A 118 5.59 1.00 1.20
N ASN A 119 5.71 -0.21 0.70
CA ASN A 119 6.86 -0.66 -0.10
C ASN A 119 6.32 -1.34 -1.35
N THR A 120 6.88 -0.99 -2.50
CA THR A 120 6.51 -1.57 -3.79
C THR A 120 7.61 -2.49 -4.30
N HIS A 121 7.21 -3.62 -4.86
CA HIS A 121 8.08 -4.47 -5.65
C HIS A 121 7.90 -4.14 -7.12
N LEU A 122 8.97 -3.75 -7.80
CA LEU A 122 8.94 -3.46 -9.23
C LEU A 122 9.49 -4.63 -10.04
N SER A 123 8.87 -4.88 -11.19
CA SER A 123 9.32 -5.86 -12.17
C SER A 123 10.79 -5.63 -12.54
N TRP A 124 11.60 -6.68 -12.58
CA TRP A 124 13.03 -6.65 -12.94
C TRP A 124 13.94 -5.85 -12.00
N VAL A 125 13.41 -5.31 -10.89
CA VAL A 125 14.18 -4.49 -9.95
C VAL A 125 14.12 -5.06 -8.54
N GLY A 126 12.94 -5.47 -8.08
CA GLY A 126 12.74 -5.94 -6.72
C GLY A 126 12.06 -4.92 -5.81
N TRP A 127 12.21 -5.10 -4.50
CA TRP A 127 11.69 -4.18 -3.49
C TRP A 127 12.44 -2.85 -3.51
N GLN A 128 11.70 -1.73 -3.55
CA GLN A 128 12.29 -0.38 -3.63
C GLN A 128 12.65 0.22 -2.27
N GLY A 129 12.23 -0.42 -1.18
CA GLY A 129 12.35 0.11 0.17
C GLY A 129 11.10 0.88 0.59
N TRP A 130 10.93 1.06 1.89
CA TRP A 130 9.75 1.69 2.47
C TRP A 130 9.70 3.19 2.16
N LYS A 131 8.53 3.64 1.73
CA LYS A 131 8.11 5.03 1.59
C LYS A 131 7.02 5.33 2.61
N LYS A 132 6.79 6.60 2.92
CA LYS A 132 5.70 7.01 3.81
C LYS A 132 5.04 8.32 3.39
N ASN A 133 3.82 8.54 3.89
CA ASN A 133 3.15 9.84 3.92
C ASN A 133 3.28 10.70 2.64
N GLY A 134 2.80 10.17 1.52
CA GLY A 134 2.79 10.87 0.23
C GLY A 134 4.07 10.75 -0.61
N GLU A 135 5.13 10.14 -0.11
CA GLU A 135 6.33 9.85 -0.90
C GLU A 135 6.06 8.90 -2.09
N VAL A 136 6.66 9.14 -3.25
CA VAL A 136 6.45 8.26 -4.41
C VAL A 136 7.10 6.90 -4.18
N ALA A 137 6.31 5.82 -4.24
CA ALA A 137 6.78 4.44 -4.30
C ALA A 137 6.58 3.86 -5.70
N GLY A 138 7.67 3.50 -6.36
CA GLY A 138 7.67 3.09 -7.77
C GLY A 138 8.26 4.17 -8.67
N ASP A 139 7.64 4.37 -9.83
CA ASP A 139 8.00 5.38 -10.85
C ASP A 139 9.41 5.23 -11.44
N ARG A 140 9.79 3.99 -11.74
CA ARG A 140 11.06 3.69 -12.42
C ARG A 140 10.82 3.34 -13.89
N PRO A 141 11.61 3.88 -14.83
CA PRO A 141 11.47 3.60 -16.26
C PRO A 141 11.48 2.09 -16.57
N SER A 142 10.62 1.70 -17.51
CA SER A 142 10.51 0.30 -18.00
C SER A 142 10.19 -0.73 -16.91
N SER A 143 9.54 -0.31 -15.82
CA SER A 143 9.11 -1.19 -14.73
C SER A 143 7.67 -0.92 -14.33
N HIS A 144 7.04 -1.90 -13.70
CA HIS A 144 5.71 -1.79 -13.12
C HIS A 144 5.67 -2.41 -11.73
N VAL A 145 4.68 -2.00 -10.92
CA VAL A 145 4.44 -2.57 -9.59
C VAL A 145 3.85 -3.97 -9.75
N GLU A 146 4.49 -4.97 -9.15
CA GLU A 146 4.02 -6.36 -9.12
C GLU A 146 3.43 -6.75 -7.74
N ALA A 147 3.88 -6.08 -6.67
CA ALA A 147 3.40 -6.29 -5.32
C ALA A 147 3.55 -5.05 -4.43
N VAL A 148 2.78 -5.02 -3.34
CA VAL A 148 2.82 -3.97 -2.31
C VAL A 148 2.77 -4.58 -0.91
N MET A 149 3.44 -3.92 0.03
CA MET A 149 3.23 -4.09 1.47
C MET A 149 2.81 -2.75 2.06
N ILE A 150 1.87 -2.75 3.00
CA ILE A 150 1.37 -1.55 3.66
C ILE A 150 1.34 -1.81 5.17
N LYS A 151 1.75 -0.81 5.95
CA LYS A 151 1.60 -0.83 7.41
C LYS A 151 1.29 0.56 7.94
N LEU A 152 0.54 0.60 9.03
CA LEU A 152 0.27 1.81 9.79
C LEU A 152 1.06 1.75 11.09
N VAL A 153 1.71 2.85 11.45
CA VAL A 153 2.60 2.92 12.62
C VAL A 153 2.25 4.16 13.43
N GLU A 154 2.10 3.99 14.74
CA GLU A 154 1.96 5.12 15.66
C GLU A 154 3.27 5.87 15.80
N LYS A 155 3.20 7.20 15.78
CA LYS A 155 4.33 8.05 16.12
C LYS A 155 4.49 7.99 17.63
N ASN A 156 5.60 7.43 18.08
CA ASN A 156 5.98 7.58 19.48
C ASN A 156 6.29 9.07 19.71
N GLU A 157 5.67 9.66 20.73
CA GLU A 157 6.15 10.92 21.32
C GLU A 157 7.56 10.75 21.91
#